data_AF-A0A1J4JGJ0-F1
#
_entry.id   AF-A0A1J4JGJ0-F1
#
_cell.length_a   1.000
_cell.length_b   1.000
_cell.length_c   1.000
_cell.angle_alpha   90.00
_cell.angle_beta   90.00
_cell.angle_gamma   90.00
#
_symmetry.space_group_name_H-M   'P 1'
#
loop_
_entity.id
_entity.type
_entity.pdbx_description
1 polymer ?
#
loop_
_entity_poly.entity_id
_entity_poly.type
_entity_poly.pdbx_seq_one_letter_code
_entity_poly.pdbx_strand_id
1 'polypeptide(L)'
;MITNYFFFFLFYQGFSLTATYDKDLSNGNGGVILNYTEFGSDSGITFSHFIMKRIYDQVPEWNPISAMNFVKGDKVKVLNYYPVADFVDEWHQMKYVDFTYTDGSPAKSNHLKSDSMKVWMEGGTIGGEVYEPVGEIEIDGTKEKLLYVDSEPMTSFNTNPQKIFDYDVIVFGTWDTNYADYDMSKRTNLPIPASIEVLKNYLDQGFGVLFGHDTLGFVFGKKDSFGPLQDYVKLKFGRWGSYPASADNRDYDEVSQFWTVQTVIKKEGLLTKYPWDIGPIGTVLNISLTHTCAQTAFGDIWLEMGELYHDPIDGPYSDIAAPEEVGGNYKFYLTSHKNAAMMQTGHSNCESTHDERKIIANTLFYLKQRSSATSLIDNEAYDREPPGKPELKSLTFSND
;
A
#
# COMPACT_ATOMS: atom_id res chain seq x y z
N MET A 1 -43.03 24.94 -25.27
CA MET A 1 -42.75 25.35 -23.87
C MET A 1 -41.24 25.42 -23.76
N ILE A 2 -40.69 26.64 -23.75
CA ILE A 2 -39.26 26.96 -23.51
C ILE A 2 -38.97 26.55 -22.04
N THR A 3 -37.87 25.87 -21.67
CA THR A 3 -36.55 26.45 -21.35
C THR A 3 -35.51 25.31 -21.09
N ASN A 4 -34.50 25.10 -21.96
CA ASN A 4 -33.05 25.38 -21.80
C ASN A 4 -32.40 25.37 -20.38
N TYR A 5 -31.12 24.98 -20.07
CA TYR A 5 -29.86 24.63 -20.78
C TYR A 5 -28.87 23.90 -19.81
N PHE A 6 -28.00 23.01 -20.35
CA PHE A 6 -26.52 22.77 -20.21
C PHE A 6 -25.75 23.14 -18.90
N PHE A 7 -24.63 22.48 -18.52
CA PHE A 7 -23.28 22.59 -19.11
C PHE A 7 -22.33 21.42 -18.76
N PHE A 8 -21.61 20.90 -19.76
CA PHE A 8 -20.30 20.26 -19.58
C PHE A 8 -19.24 21.34 -19.82
N PHE A 9 -18.45 21.67 -18.81
CA PHE A 9 -17.24 22.47 -19.00
C PHE A 9 -16.01 21.56 -18.90
N LEU A 10 -15.49 21.17 -20.07
CA LEU A 10 -14.08 20.81 -20.23
C LEU A 10 -13.38 22.07 -20.75
N PHE A 11 -12.97 22.96 -19.84
CA PHE A 11 -11.98 23.97 -20.19
C PHE A 11 -10.62 23.28 -20.21
N TYR A 12 -10.13 22.93 -21.39
CA TYR A 12 -8.72 22.65 -21.60
C TYR A 12 -8.00 24.00 -21.74
N GLN A 13 -7.89 24.73 -20.62
CA GLN A 13 -6.92 25.81 -20.53
C GLN A 13 -5.59 25.14 -20.22
N GLY A 14 -4.71 25.07 -21.21
CA GLY A 14 -3.33 24.66 -20.95
C GLY A 14 -2.75 25.58 -19.88
N PHE A 15 -2.21 25.00 -18.81
CA PHE A 15 -1.51 25.72 -17.76
C PHE A 15 -0.01 25.49 -17.90
N SER A 16 0.80 26.42 -17.43
CA SER A 16 2.25 26.26 -17.46
C SER A 16 2.68 25.29 -16.37
N LEU A 17 3.32 24.19 -16.75
CA LEU A 17 4.04 23.30 -15.84
C LEU A 17 5.53 23.65 -15.91
N THR A 18 6.11 24.05 -14.78
CA THR A 18 7.54 24.33 -14.65
C THR A 18 8.21 23.20 -13.89
N ALA A 19 9.36 22.71 -14.38
CA ALA A 19 10.19 21.72 -13.69
C ALA A 19 11.56 22.33 -13.39
N THR A 20 11.93 22.39 -12.11
CA THR A 20 13.19 22.99 -11.65
C THR A 20 13.96 22.00 -10.81
N TYR A 21 15.22 21.73 -11.15
CA TYR A 21 16.10 20.94 -10.29
C TYR A 21 16.63 21.81 -9.14
N ASP A 22 16.57 21.29 -7.92
CA ASP A 22 17.14 21.89 -6.72
C ASP A 22 18.08 20.87 -6.07
N LYS A 23 19.36 21.23 -5.92
CA LYS A 23 20.43 20.37 -5.40
C LYS A 23 20.40 20.19 -3.88
N ASP A 24 19.75 21.09 -3.15
CA ASP A 24 19.79 21.11 -1.68
C ASP A 24 18.67 20.23 -1.08
N LEU A 25 17.73 19.77 -1.92
CA LEU A 25 16.70 18.80 -1.56
C LEU A 25 17.29 17.43 -1.20
N SER A 26 16.47 16.59 -0.57
CA SER A 26 16.82 15.17 -0.34
C SER A 26 18.11 15.00 0.46
N ASN A 27 18.32 15.84 1.48
CA ASN A 27 19.55 15.90 2.28
C ASN A 27 20.82 16.16 1.45
N GLY A 28 20.72 17.03 0.43
CA GLY A 28 21.84 17.40 -0.44
C GLY A 28 22.06 16.48 -1.65
N ASN A 29 21.15 15.54 -1.89
CA ASN A 29 21.15 14.68 -3.07
C ASN A 29 20.34 15.27 -4.25
N GLY A 30 19.66 16.38 -4.01
CA GLY A 30 18.86 17.07 -5.00
C GLY A 30 17.50 16.44 -5.30
N GLY A 31 16.71 17.13 -6.11
CA GLY A 31 15.36 16.72 -6.50
C GLY A 31 14.76 17.65 -7.55
N VAL A 32 13.66 17.24 -8.17
CA VAL A 32 12.93 18.05 -9.16
C VAL A 32 11.67 18.61 -8.52
N ILE A 33 11.50 19.92 -8.59
CA ILE A 33 10.31 20.64 -8.18
C ILE A 33 9.42 20.83 -9.40
N LEU A 34 8.20 20.29 -9.35
CA LEU A 34 7.16 20.56 -10.34
C LEU A 34 6.23 21.65 -9.81
N ASN A 35 5.95 22.68 -10.61
CA ASN A 35 5.10 23.82 -10.24
C ASN A 35 4.07 24.13 -11.33
N TYR A 36 2.81 24.22 -10.93
CA TYR A 36 1.67 24.57 -11.78
C TYR A 36 0.70 25.49 -11.04
N THR A 37 1.22 26.50 -10.32
CA THR A 37 0.43 27.46 -9.54
C THR A 37 -0.58 28.27 -10.35
N GLU A 38 -0.41 28.35 -11.68
CA GLU A 38 -1.37 28.97 -12.60
C GLU A 38 -2.65 28.13 -12.77
N PHE A 39 -2.63 26.85 -12.38
CA PHE A 39 -3.79 25.98 -12.47
C PHE A 39 -4.83 26.34 -11.39
N GLY A 40 -5.96 26.89 -11.81
CA GLY A 40 -7.09 27.21 -10.94
C GLY A 40 -6.97 28.54 -10.18
N SER A 41 -5.94 29.35 -10.46
CA SER A 41 -5.75 30.68 -9.84
C SER A 41 -6.94 31.63 -10.08
N ASP A 42 -7.60 31.47 -11.23
CA ASP A 42 -8.63 32.40 -11.68
C ASP A 42 -10.06 32.00 -11.25
N SER A 43 -10.25 30.76 -10.77
CA SER A 43 -11.58 30.22 -10.45
C SER A 43 -11.90 30.22 -8.95
N GLY A 44 -10.89 30.37 -8.07
CA GLY A 44 -11.08 30.21 -6.62
C GLY A 44 -11.49 28.79 -6.21
N ILE A 45 -11.40 27.82 -7.12
CA ILE A 45 -11.75 26.41 -6.90
C ILE A 45 -10.46 25.63 -6.64
N THR A 46 -10.38 24.96 -5.49
CA THR A 46 -9.32 23.99 -5.20
C THR A 46 -9.65 22.66 -5.88
N PHE A 47 -8.78 22.22 -6.79
CA PHE A 47 -8.92 20.91 -7.44
C PHE A 47 -8.02 19.88 -6.74
N SER A 48 -8.56 18.69 -6.46
CA SER A 48 -7.73 17.51 -6.19
C SER A 48 -7.24 16.93 -7.52
N HIS A 49 -5.99 16.50 -7.56
CA HIS A 49 -5.39 15.87 -8.72
C HIS A 49 -4.45 14.73 -8.29
N PHE A 50 -4.08 13.91 -9.25
CA PHE A 50 -2.98 12.93 -9.16
C PHE A 50 -2.05 13.19 -10.35
N ILE A 51 -0.79 12.80 -10.22
CA ILE A 51 0.20 13.03 -11.27
C ILE A 51 0.50 11.72 -11.93
N MET A 52 0.47 11.71 -13.26
CA MET A 52 0.74 10.53 -14.05
C MET A 52 2.07 10.70 -14.78
N LYS A 53 2.95 9.71 -14.62
CA LYS A 53 4.19 9.57 -15.38
C LYS A 53 3.97 8.57 -16.51
N ARG A 54 4.56 8.85 -17.67
CA ARG A 54 4.66 7.93 -18.79
C ARG A 54 6.10 7.90 -19.26
N ILE A 55 6.67 6.70 -19.34
CA ILE A 55 8.02 6.47 -19.85
C ILE A 55 7.89 6.04 -21.31
N TYR A 56 8.45 6.81 -22.24
CA TYR A 56 8.27 6.58 -23.69
C TYR A 56 9.02 5.33 -24.21
N ASP A 57 10.08 4.91 -23.52
CA ASP A 57 10.94 3.79 -23.92
C ASP A 57 10.47 2.44 -23.37
N GLN A 58 9.34 2.41 -22.64
CA GLN A 58 8.71 1.20 -22.09
C GLN A 58 7.29 1.03 -22.64
N VAL A 59 6.60 -0.05 -22.27
CA VAL A 59 5.17 -0.22 -22.60
C VAL A 59 4.44 1.06 -22.15
N PRO A 60 3.75 1.76 -23.07
CA PRO A 60 3.22 3.09 -22.80
C PRO A 60 1.99 3.01 -21.88
N GLU A 61 2.24 2.85 -20.58
CA GLU A 61 1.24 2.91 -19.53
C GLU A 61 1.44 4.19 -18.71
N TRP A 62 0.34 4.87 -18.39
CA TRP A 62 0.35 5.98 -17.45
C TRP A 62 0.31 5.40 -16.03
N ASN A 63 1.33 5.72 -15.23
CA ASN A 63 1.42 5.30 -13.83
C ASN A 63 1.30 6.52 -12.92
N PRO A 64 0.47 6.47 -11.87
CA PRO A 64 0.44 7.54 -10.91
C PRO A 64 1.75 7.58 -10.13
N ILE A 65 2.21 8.79 -9.82
CA ILE A 65 3.30 9.08 -8.89
C ILE A 65 2.72 9.86 -7.71
N SER A 66 3.26 9.62 -6.52
CA SER A 66 2.78 10.30 -5.32
C SER A 66 3.00 11.82 -5.47
N ALA A 67 1.91 12.59 -5.44
CA ALA A 67 1.94 14.04 -5.54
C ALA A 67 2.22 14.73 -4.19
N MET A 68 2.72 13.99 -3.21
CA MET A 68 2.82 14.41 -1.82
C MET A 68 4.16 15.08 -1.51
N ASN A 69 4.11 16.17 -0.75
CA ASN A 69 5.28 16.88 -0.25
C ASN A 69 5.44 16.62 1.25
N PHE A 70 5.97 15.44 1.58
CA PHE A 70 6.14 15.07 2.98
C PHE A 70 7.20 15.91 3.71
N VAL A 71 8.14 16.51 2.98
CA VAL A 71 9.10 17.50 3.52
C VAL A 71 8.38 18.74 4.04
N LYS A 72 7.20 19.07 3.51
CA LYS A 72 6.34 20.16 4.01
C LYS A 72 5.25 19.69 4.99
N GLY A 73 5.37 18.47 5.51
CA GLY A 73 4.49 17.95 6.56
C GLY A 73 3.15 17.44 6.06
N ASP A 74 3.05 17.04 4.79
CA ASP A 74 1.85 16.40 4.28
C ASP A 74 1.52 15.12 5.08
N LYS A 75 0.30 15.06 5.61
CA LYS A 75 -0.16 13.97 6.49
C LYS A 75 -0.84 12.88 5.69
N VAL A 76 -0.82 11.64 6.17
CA VAL A 76 -1.58 10.50 5.62
C VAL A 76 -2.63 10.08 6.65
N LYS A 77 -3.90 10.17 6.28
CA LYS A 77 -5.03 9.63 7.06
C LYS A 77 -5.36 8.23 6.57
N VAL A 78 -5.27 7.27 7.46
CA VAL A 78 -5.46 5.85 7.20
C VAL A 78 -6.67 5.34 7.99
N LEU A 79 -7.54 4.59 7.32
CA LEU A 79 -8.56 3.80 7.99
C LEU A 79 -8.23 2.31 7.86
N ASN A 80 -7.98 1.66 8.99
CA ASN A 80 -7.77 0.23 9.07
C ASN A 80 -9.07 -0.50 9.42
N TYR A 81 -9.51 -1.41 8.55
CA TYR A 81 -10.60 -2.32 8.86
C TYR A 81 -10.05 -3.65 9.38
N TYR A 82 -10.21 -3.88 10.69
CA TYR A 82 -9.80 -5.13 11.36
C TYR A 82 -10.99 -6.09 11.48
N PRO A 83 -10.76 -7.41 11.48
CA PRO A 83 -11.83 -8.39 11.57
C PRO A 83 -12.42 -8.51 12.97
N VAL A 84 -13.65 -9.01 13.06
CA VAL A 84 -14.36 -9.29 14.32
C VAL A 84 -14.40 -10.79 14.63
N ALA A 85 -14.44 -11.13 15.92
CA ALA A 85 -14.51 -12.51 16.39
C ALA A 85 -15.97 -12.96 16.39
N ASP A 86 -16.46 -13.42 15.25
CA ASP A 86 -17.85 -13.86 15.07
C ASP A 86 -18.01 -15.39 15.07
N PHE A 87 -16.91 -16.14 14.99
CA PHE A 87 -16.88 -17.59 15.19
C PHE A 87 -15.56 -18.03 15.86
N VAL A 88 -15.59 -19.22 16.45
CA VAL A 88 -14.41 -19.87 17.04
C VAL A 88 -13.83 -20.80 15.99
N ASP A 89 -12.65 -20.47 15.47
CA ASP A 89 -11.77 -21.44 14.79
C ASP A 89 -10.69 -21.88 15.77
N GLU A 90 -10.48 -23.19 15.92
CA GLU A 90 -9.43 -23.74 16.78
C GLU A 90 -8.02 -23.43 16.26
N TRP A 91 -7.86 -23.15 14.96
CA TRP A 91 -6.56 -22.91 14.32
C TRP A 91 -6.17 -21.43 14.25
N HIS A 92 -7.13 -20.51 14.18
CA HIS A 92 -6.89 -19.09 13.94
C HIS A 92 -7.38 -18.17 15.08
N GLN A 93 -7.53 -18.70 16.31
CA GLN A 93 -8.14 -17.98 17.43
C GLN A 93 -7.65 -16.53 17.56
N MET A 94 -8.59 -15.59 17.45
CA MET A 94 -8.29 -14.20 17.67
C MET A 94 -7.85 -13.94 19.10
N LYS A 95 -6.69 -13.30 19.23
CA LYS A 95 -6.11 -12.94 20.53
C LYS A 95 -6.67 -11.61 21.00
N TYR A 96 -6.86 -11.50 22.32
CA TYR A 96 -7.22 -10.25 22.98
C TYR A 96 -6.04 -9.71 23.77
N VAL A 97 -5.82 -8.41 23.69
CA VAL A 97 -4.69 -7.69 24.31
C VAL A 97 -5.15 -6.32 24.81
N ASP A 98 -4.34 -5.74 25.68
CA ASP A 98 -4.49 -4.36 26.10
C ASP A 98 -3.64 -3.45 25.20
N PHE A 99 -4.20 -2.32 24.77
CA PHE A 99 -3.53 -1.29 23.99
C PHE A 99 -3.38 -0.01 24.79
N THR A 100 -2.20 0.60 24.74
CA THR A 100 -1.98 1.99 25.12
C THR A 100 -1.40 2.77 23.95
N TYR A 101 -1.66 4.08 23.88
CA TYR A 101 -1.25 4.93 22.77
C TYR A 101 -0.36 6.06 23.28
N THR A 102 0.69 6.37 22.50
CA THR A 102 1.62 7.49 22.77
C THR A 102 0.96 8.85 22.58
N ASP A 103 -0.08 8.94 21.75
CA ASP A 103 -0.82 10.18 21.47
C ASP A 103 -1.80 10.59 22.58
N GLY A 104 -1.89 9.82 23.67
CA GLY A 104 -2.77 10.07 24.80
C GLY A 104 -4.22 9.64 24.56
N SER A 105 -4.54 8.98 23.44
CA SER A 105 -5.85 8.38 23.21
C SER A 105 -6.22 7.38 24.32
N PRO A 106 -7.52 7.20 24.63
CA PRO A 106 -7.95 6.25 25.65
C PRO A 106 -7.43 4.83 25.37
N ALA A 107 -6.84 4.20 26.39
CA ALA A 107 -6.42 2.81 26.31
C ALA A 107 -7.63 1.90 26.02
N LYS A 108 -7.38 0.81 25.27
CA LYS A 108 -8.37 -0.24 25.03
C LYS A 108 -7.95 -1.48 25.79
N SER A 109 -8.80 -1.99 26.67
CA SER A 109 -8.53 -3.24 27.40
C SER A 109 -9.31 -4.41 26.81
N ASN A 110 -8.71 -5.60 26.85
CA ASN A 110 -9.28 -6.83 26.30
C ASN A 110 -9.86 -6.62 24.90
N HIS A 111 -9.04 -6.07 24.00
CA HIS A 111 -9.41 -5.72 22.64
C HIS A 111 -8.74 -6.65 21.63
N LEU A 112 -9.32 -6.79 20.44
CA LEU A 112 -8.79 -7.69 19.42
C LEU A 112 -7.40 -7.26 18.98
N LYS A 113 -6.43 -8.19 19.04
CA LYS A 113 -5.05 -7.93 18.60
C LYS A 113 -4.98 -7.58 17.11
N SER A 114 -5.97 -7.97 16.32
CA SER A 114 -6.07 -7.58 14.91
C SER A 114 -6.17 -6.06 14.69
N ASP A 115 -6.54 -5.28 15.71
CA ASP A 115 -6.51 -3.81 15.71
C ASP A 115 -5.13 -3.21 16.08
N SER A 116 -4.04 -3.84 15.64
CA SER A 116 -2.69 -3.40 16.00
C SER A 116 -2.16 -2.22 15.18
N MET A 117 -2.76 -1.90 14.03
CA MET A 117 -2.19 -0.96 13.05
C MET A 117 -1.88 0.43 13.63
N LYS A 118 -2.77 0.96 14.48
CA LYS A 118 -2.55 2.27 15.11
C LYS A 118 -1.30 2.26 15.99
N VAL A 119 -1.11 1.23 16.82
CA VAL A 119 0.09 1.12 17.66
C VAL A 119 1.34 0.88 16.81
N TRP A 120 1.25 0.10 15.73
CA TRP A 120 2.37 -0.09 14.83
C TRP A 120 2.85 1.21 14.20
N MET A 121 1.94 2.03 13.67
CA MET A 121 2.31 3.26 12.98
C MET A 121 2.59 4.43 13.92
N GLU A 122 1.84 4.55 15.01
CA GLU A 122 1.85 5.73 15.87
C GLU A 122 2.54 5.52 17.22
N GLY A 123 2.95 4.29 17.51
CA GLY A 123 3.58 3.90 18.76
C GLY A 123 2.60 3.67 19.91
N GLY A 124 3.08 3.00 20.94
CA GLY A 124 2.25 2.60 22.08
C GLY A 124 2.67 1.27 22.67
N THR A 125 1.73 0.56 23.28
CA THR A 125 1.96 -0.82 23.72
C THR A 125 0.87 -1.77 23.27
N ILE A 126 1.25 -3.03 23.06
CA ILE A 126 0.35 -4.15 22.79
C ILE A 126 0.66 -5.25 23.81
N GLY A 127 -0.26 -5.52 24.73
CA GLY A 127 -0.03 -6.53 25.78
C GLY A 127 1.18 -6.23 26.67
N GLY A 128 1.58 -4.96 26.79
CA GLY A 128 2.75 -4.51 27.55
C GLY A 128 4.07 -4.44 26.76
N GLU A 129 4.13 -4.96 25.53
CA GLU A 129 5.28 -4.77 24.65
C GLU A 129 5.24 -3.37 24.03
N VAL A 130 6.39 -2.68 23.96
CA VAL A 130 6.51 -1.30 23.46
C VAL A 130 6.79 -1.29 21.97
N TYR A 131 6.07 -0.43 21.24
CA TYR A 131 6.20 -0.22 19.82
C TYR A 131 6.58 1.24 19.54
N GLU A 132 7.69 1.44 18.84
CA GLU A 132 8.12 2.76 18.38
C GLU A 132 7.27 3.24 17.18
N PRO A 133 6.98 4.55 17.07
CA PRO A 133 6.17 5.11 15.99
C PRO A 133 6.92 5.14 14.65
N VAL A 134 6.60 4.23 13.72
CA VAL A 134 7.20 4.26 12.36
C VAL A 134 6.55 5.26 11.40
N GLY A 135 5.44 5.89 11.81
CA GLY A 135 4.74 6.97 11.10
C GLY A 135 5.15 8.38 11.53
N GLU A 136 6.13 8.48 12.42
CA GLU A 136 6.79 9.72 12.85
C GLU A 136 8.15 9.82 12.16
N ILE A 137 8.45 11.00 11.60
CA ILE A 137 9.69 11.25 10.87
C ILE A 137 10.37 12.50 11.40
N GLU A 138 11.67 12.63 11.15
CA GLU A 138 12.40 13.85 11.46
C GLU A 138 12.37 14.80 10.26
N ILE A 139 11.81 16.00 10.44
CA ILE A 139 11.86 17.12 9.50
C ILE A 139 12.60 18.26 10.19
N ASP A 140 13.71 18.72 9.62
CA ASP A 140 14.52 19.83 10.15
C ASP A 140 14.89 19.68 11.65
N GLY A 141 15.22 18.45 12.07
CA GLY A 141 15.57 18.15 13.46
C GLY A 141 14.39 18.07 14.43
N THR A 142 13.15 18.16 13.93
CA THR A 142 11.93 18.02 14.71
C THR A 142 11.19 16.76 14.31
N LYS A 143 10.76 15.97 15.30
CA LYS A 143 9.93 14.80 15.04
C LYS A 143 8.49 15.22 14.76
N GLU A 144 8.01 14.84 13.59
CA GLU A 144 6.68 15.16 13.09
C GLU A 144 5.93 13.87 12.77
N LYS A 145 4.76 13.70 13.41
CA LYS A 145 3.84 12.60 13.10
C LYS A 145 3.10 12.93 11.82
N LEU A 146 3.35 12.16 10.77
CA LEU A 146 2.68 12.34 9.48
C LEU A 146 1.64 11.26 9.18
N LEU A 147 1.73 10.09 9.81
CA LEU A 147 0.75 9.02 9.62
C LEU A 147 -0.24 8.98 10.79
N TYR A 148 -1.53 9.01 10.45
CA TYR A 148 -2.65 8.96 11.40
C TYR A 148 -3.57 7.79 11.03
N VAL A 149 -3.73 6.83 11.93
CA VAL A 149 -4.54 5.63 11.80
C VAL A 149 -5.75 5.73 12.71
N ASP A 150 -6.92 5.69 12.08
CA ASP A 150 -8.15 5.26 12.73
C ASP A 150 -8.42 3.79 12.38
N SER A 151 -9.16 3.11 13.25
CA SER A 151 -9.49 1.70 13.07
C SER A 151 -10.95 1.44 13.36
N GLU A 152 -11.56 0.57 12.57
CA GLU A 152 -12.92 0.11 12.77
C GLU A 152 -13.07 -1.38 12.47
N PRO A 153 -14.05 -2.07 13.10
CA PRO A 153 -14.35 -3.44 12.75
C PRO A 153 -14.85 -3.54 11.30
N MET A 154 -14.49 -4.61 10.60
CA MET A 154 -14.86 -4.84 9.20
C MET A 154 -16.38 -4.75 8.93
N THR A 155 -17.21 -5.06 9.94
CA THR A 155 -18.67 -4.92 9.85
C THR A 155 -19.14 -3.48 9.67
N SER A 156 -18.38 -2.48 10.12
CA SER A 156 -18.74 -1.08 9.92
C SER A 156 -18.57 -0.66 8.46
N PHE A 157 -17.62 -1.25 7.73
CA PHE A 157 -17.48 -1.03 6.28
C PHE A 157 -18.73 -1.47 5.51
N ASN A 158 -19.32 -2.59 5.91
CA ASN A 158 -20.58 -3.08 5.32
C ASN A 158 -21.79 -2.21 5.69
N THR A 159 -21.73 -1.52 6.84
CA THR A 159 -22.83 -0.68 7.33
C THR A 159 -22.77 0.74 6.77
N ASN A 160 -21.56 1.29 6.62
CA ASN A 160 -21.34 2.63 6.11
C ASN A 160 -20.08 2.69 5.22
N PRO A 161 -20.15 2.12 3.99
CA PRO A 161 -18.99 2.07 3.11
C PRO A 161 -18.53 3.45 2.63
N GLN A 162 -19.38 4.48 2.70
CA GLN A 162 -19.04 5.85 2.25
C GLN A 162 -18.01 6.53 3.14
N LYS A 163 -17.83 6.08 4.40
CA LYS A 163 -16.86 6.66 5.33
C LYS A 163 -15.42 6.63 4.80
N ILE A 164 -15.10 5.70 3.89
CA ILE A 164 -13.76 5.61 3.31
C ILE A 164 -13.31 6.91 2.61
N PHE A 165 -14.25 7.73 2.11
CA PHE A 165 -13.93 9.01 1.47
C PHE A 165 -13.41 10.09 2.43
N ASP A 166 -13.46 9.88 3.74
CA ASP A 166 -12.88 10.77 4.75
C ASP A 166 -11.36 10.52 4.94
N TYR A 167 -10.82 9.48 4.31
CA TYR A 167 -9.44 9.01 4.47
C TYR A 167 -8.67 8.99 3.15
N ASP A 168 -7.35 9.07 3.25
CA ASP A 168 -6.45 9.04 2.10
C ASP A 168 -6.16 7.61 1.63
N VAL A 169 -6.03 6.69 2.60
CA VAL A 169 -5.68 5.28 2.37
C VAL A 169 -6.55 4.37 3.24
N ILE A 170 -7.05 3.29 2.65
CA ILE A 170 -7.78 2.23 3.37
C ILE A 170 -6.93 0.97 3.45
N VAL A 171 -6.92 0.32 4.62
CA VAL A 171 -6.24 -0.95 4.84
C VAL A 171 -7.27 -2.02 5.18
N PHE A 172 -7.13 -3.20 4.55
CA PHE A 172 -7.88 -4.40 4.88
C PHE A 172 -6.91 -5.55 5.16
N GLY A 173 -7.17 -6.39 6.16
CA GLY A 173 -6.45 -7.66 6.32
C GLY A 173 -5.13 -7.59 7.09
N THR A 174 -5.12 -6.99 8.28
CA THR A 174 -3.98 -7.10 9.22
C THR A 174 -3.89 -8.47 9.93
N TRP A 175 -4.83 -9.38 9.66
CA TRP A 175 -4.93 -10.72 10.23
C TRP A 175 -5.08 -11.76 9.12
N ASP A 176 -4.70 -13.00 9.40
CA ASP A 176 -4.75 -14.11 8.45
C ASP A 176 -6.15 -14.25 7.84
N THR A 177 -6.22 -14.23 6.50
CA THR A 177 -7.47 -14.16 5.69
C THR A 177 -8.47 -13.08 6.10
N ASN A 178 -8.04 -12.07 6.86
CA ASN A 178 -8.90 -11.16 7.61
C ASN A 178 -9.94 -11.90 8.47
N TYR A 179 -9.54 -13.03 9.08
CA TYR A 179 -10.38 -13.94 9.86
C TYR A 179 -11.65 -14.36 9.13
N ALA A 180 -11.57 -14.54 7.81
CA ALA A 180 -12.66 -15.06 7.00
C ALA A 180 -12.53 -16.58 6.88
N ASP A 181 -13.63 -17.29 7.15
CA ASP A 181 -13.70 -18.75 7.12
C ASP A 181 -13.74 -19.29 5.67
N TYR A 182 -13.34 -20.54 5.51
CA TYR A 182 -13.60 -21.37 4.33
C TYR A 182 -15.11 -21.59 4.10
N ASP A 183 -15.91 -21.49 5.16
CA ASP A 183 -17.36 -21.49 5.08
C ASP A 183 -17.89 -20.13 4.60
N MET A 184 -18.13 -20.05 3.28
CA MET A 184 -18.68 -18.88 2.59
C MET A 184 -20.05 -18.40 3.09
N SER A 185 -20.71 -19.14 3.99
CA SER A 185 -21.91 -18.67 4.69
C SER A 185 -21.61 -17.72 5.87
N LYS A 186 -20.36 -17.69 6.35
CA LYS A 186 -19.88 -16.83 7.45
C LYS A 186 -19.16 -15.60 6.91
N ARG A 187 -19.96 -14.59 6.52
CA ARG A 187 -19.50 -13.42 5.74
C ARG A 187 -19.18 -12.18 6.56
N THR A 188 -19.11 -12.25 7.89
CA THR A 188 -19.03 -11.05 8.75
C THR A 188 -17.79 -10.22 8.48
N ASN A 189 -16.66 -10.88 8.16
CA ASN A 189 -15.39 -10.23 7.82
C ASN A 189 -15.16 -10.04 6.31
N LEU A 190 -16.18 -10.31 5.49
CA LEU A 190 -16.13 -10.13 4.04
C LEU A 190 -16.91 -8.87 3.64
N PRO A 191 -16.43 -8.11 2.65
CA PRO A 191 -17.20 -7.02 2.08
C PRO A 191 -18.45 -7.55 1.36
N ILE A 192 -19.57 -6.82 1.48
CA ILE A 192 -20.76 -7.08 0.67
C ILE A 192 -20.61 -6.44 -0.73
N PRO A 193 -21.35 -6.91 -1.76
CA PRO A 193 -21.24 -6.37 -3.12
C PRO A 193 -21.42 -4.84 -3.21
N ALA A 194 -22.34 -4.27 -2.43
CA ALA A 194 -22.54 -2.83 -2.39
C ALA A 194 -21.29 -2.07 -1.88
N SER A 195 -20.59 -2.62 -0.89
CA SER A 195 -19.35 -2.03 -0.36
C SER A 195 -18.19 -2.19 -1.35
N ILE A 196 -18.14 -3.28 -2.11
CA ILE A 196 -17.17 -3.45 -3.22
C ILE A 196 -17.34 -2.36 -4.29
N GLU A 197 -18.58 -2.04 -4.69
CA GLU A 197 -18.81 -0.96 -5.67
C GLU A 197 -18.36 0.42 -5.14
N VAL A 198 -18.54 0.67 -3.85
CA VAL A 198 -18.06 1.91 -3.22
C VAL A 198 -16.53 1.95 -3.18
N LEU A 199 -15.87 0.83 -2.83
CA LEU A 199 -14.41 0.72 -2.84
C LEU A 199 -13.83 0.84 -4.25
N LYS A 200 -14.52 0.30 -5.26
CA LYS A 200 -14.17 0.47 -6.66
C LYS A 200 -14.19 1.94 -7.07
N ASN A 201 -15.26 2.66 -6.74
CA ASN A 201 -15.36 4.10 -7.00
C ASN A 201 -14.26 4.90 -6.27
N TYR A 202 -13.90 4.50 -5.05
CA TYR A 202 -12.80 5.08 -4.31
C TYR A 202 -11.45 4.89 -5.03
N LEU A 203 -11.16 3.67 -5.50
CA LEU A 203 -9.98 3.37 -6.31
C LEU A 203 -9.98 4.11 -7.65
N ASP A 204 -11.12 4.18 -8.36
CA ASP A 204 -11.23 4.89 -9.64
C ASP A 204 -10.99 6.40 -9.50
N GLN A 205 -11.26 6.97 -8.31
CA GLN A 205 -10.95 8.36 -7.98
C GLN A 205 -9.50 8.59 -7.51
N GLY A 206 -8.65 7.56 -7.56
CA GLY A 206 -7.22 7.64 -7.28
C GLY A 206 -6.85 7.59 -5.79
N PHE A 207 -7.76 7.20 -4.91
CA PHE A 207 -7.44 7.01 -3.49
C PHE A 207 -6.71 5.68 -3.23
N GLY A 208 -5.90 5.62 -2.17
CA GLY A 208 -5.03 4.49 -1.88
C GLY A 208 -5.74 3.32 -1.21
N VAL A 209 -5.45 2.08 -1.62
CA VAL A 209 -5.90 0.88 -0.89
C VAL A 209 -4.75 -0.12 -0.71
N LEU A 210 -4.58 -0.59 0.52
CA LEU A 210 -3.68 -1.69 0.87
C LEU A 210 -4.48 -2.93 1.26
N PHE A 211 -4.34 -3.98 0.47
CA PHE A 211 -4.86 -5.30 0.76
C PHE A 211 -3.80 -6.12 1.49
N GLY A 212 -4.18 -6.70 2.62
CA GLY A 212 -3.33 -7.59 3.41
C GLY A 212 -3.51 -9.05 3.03
N HIS A 213 -2.85 -9.91 3.79
CA HIS A 213 -2.72 -11.34 3.51
C HIS A 213 -4.07 -12.04 3.29
N ASP A 214 -4.18 -12.75 2.17
CA ASP A 214 -5.34 -13.57 1.77
C ASP A 214 -6.72 -12.90 1.77
N THR A 215 -6.75 -11.56 1.68
CA THR A 215 -7.98 -10.80 1.41
C THR A 215 -8.42 -10.88 -0.06
N LEU A 216 -7.46 -11.12 -0.96
CA LEU A 216 -7.63 -11.27 -2.41
C LEU A 216 -7.21 -12.68 -2.83
N GLY A 217 -8.04 -13.41 -3.56
CA GLY A 217 -7.71 -14.79 -3.98
C GLY A 217 -8.08 -15.82 -2.93
N PHE A 218 -7.13 -16.65 -2.49
CA PHE A 218 -7.37 -17.75 -1.54
C PHE A 218 -8.58 -18.62 -1.99
N VAL A 219 -9.46 -19.03 -1.08
CA VAL A 219 -10.70 -19.75 -1.43
C VAL A 219 -11.80 -18.87 -1.99
N PHE A 220 -11.64 -17.54 -1.95
CA PHE A 220 -12.63 -16.56 -2.42
C PHE A 220 -12.58 -16.34 -3.94
N GLY A 221 -11.43 -16.61 -4.55
CA GLY A 221 -11.21 -16.43 -5.99
C GLY A 221 -11.54 -15.00 -6.44
N LYS A 222 -12.11 -14.86 -7.63
CA LYS A 222 -12.46 -13.55 -8.23
C LYS A 222 -13.85 -13.05 -7.86
N LYS A 223 -14.67 -13.86 -7.18
CA LYS A 223 -16.10 -13.57 -6.96
C LYS A 223 -16.38 -12.99 -5.58
N ASP A 224 -15.77 -13.57 -4.56
CA ASP A 224 -16.06 -13.25 -3.17
C ASP A 224 -14.89 -12.48 -2.52
N SER A 225 -15.09 -12.04 -1.28
CA SER A 225 -14.17 -11.13 -0.59
C SER A 225 -13.84 -9.90 -1.47
N PHE A 226 -12.58 -9.50 -1.52
CA PHE A 226 -12.09 -8.44 -2.41
C PHE A 226 -11.74 -8.95 -3.81
N GLY A 227 -11.94 -10.24 -4.10
CA GLY A 227 -11.63 -10.88 -5.39
C GLY A 227 -12.03 -10.11 -6.65
N PRO A 228 -13.23 -9.45 -6.69
CA PRO A 228 -13.64 -8.63 -7.83
C PRO A 228 -12.71 -7.44 -8.15
N LEU A 229 -11.78 -7.09 -7.24
CA LEU A 229 -10.84 -5.99 -7.38
C LEU A 229 -9.43 -6.44 -7.81
N GLN A 230 -9.23 -7.72 -8.18
CA GLN A 230 -7.90 -8.25 -8.52
C GLN A 230 -7.15 -7.44 -9.60
N ASP A 231 -7.89 -6.85 -10.55
CA ASP A 231 -7.30 -6.12 -11.68
C ASP A 231 -6.67 -4.80 -11.22
N TYR A 232 -7.12 -4.24 -10.08
CA TYR A 232 -6.52 -3.03 -9.49
C TYR A 232 -5.12 -3.29 -8.93
N VAL A 233 -4.76 -4.54 -8.62
CA VAL A 233 -3.43 -4.94 -8.16
C VAL A 233 -2.72 -5.86 -9.16
N LYS A 234 -3.29 -6.07 -10.34
CA LYS A 234 -2.78 -6.96 -11.41
C LYS A 234 -2.45 -8.37 -10.89
N LEU A 235 -3.39 -9.00 -10.21
CA LEU A 235 -3.27 -10.39 -9.75
C LEU A 235 -4.04 -11.35 -10.66
N LYS A 236 -3.58 -12.61 -10.69
CA LYS A 236 -4.36 -13.76 -11.13
C LYS A 236 -4.46 -14.78 -10.00
N PHE A 237 -5.59 -15.47 -9.93
CA PHE A 237 -5.86 -16.44 -8.87
C PHE A 237 -5.96 -17.88 -9.40
N GLY A 238 -5.34 -18.80 -8.68
CA GLY A 238 -5.33 -20.23 -8.90
C GLY A 238 -6.19 -20.98 -7.90
N ARG A 239 -5.97 -22.30 -7.79
CA ARG A 239 -6.66 -23.15 -6.82
C ARG A 239 -5.89 -23.26 -5.51
N TRP A 240 -6.53 -22.91 -4.39
CA TRP A 240 -6.01 -23.24 -3.07
C TRP A 240 -6.51 -24.60 -2.57
N GLY A 241 -5.57 -25.54 -2.36
CA GLY A 241 -5.85 -26.87 -1.81
C GLY A 241 -6.86 -27.70 -2.62
N SER A 242 -7.51 -28.65 -1.94
CA SER A 242 -8.59 -29.48 -2.51
C SER A 242 -9.98 -28.91 -2.25
N TYR A 243 -10.09 -27.62 -1.88
CA TYR A 243 -11.35 -27.02 -1.44
C TYR A 243 -12.31 -26.82 -2.63
N PRO A 244 -13.45 -27.54 -2.68
CA PRO A 244 -14.33 -27.57 -3.85
C PRO A 244 -15.20 -26.32 -4.03
N ALA A 245 -15.33 -25.45 -3.01
CA ALA A 245 -16.19 -24.26 -3.06
C ALA A 245 -15.65 -23.12 -3.95
N SER A 246 -14.35 -23.16 -4.28
CA SER A 246 -13.64 -22.13 -5.04
C SER A 246 -13.73 -22.32 -6.57
N ALA A 247 -14.54 -23.27 -7.04
CA ALA A 247 -14.42 -23.93 -8.35
C ALA A 247 -14.75 -23.12 -9.61
N ASP A 248 -15.46 -22.00 -9.56
CA ASP A 248 -16.02 -21.43 -10.82
C ASP A 248 -15.45 -20.07 -11.25
N ASN A 249 -14.55 -19.43 -10.50
CA ASN A 249 -14.06 -18.10 -10.85
C ASN A 249 -12.59 -17.86 -10.49
N ARG A 250 -11.71 -18.52 -11.25
CA ARG A 250 -10.24 -18.48 -11.13
C ARG A 250 -9.62 -18.31 -12.52
N ASP A 251 -8.37 -17.86 -12.57
CA ASP A 251 -7.61 -17.72 -13.81
C ASP A 251 -6.85 -19.01 -14.17
N TYR A 252 -6.58 -19.89 -13.20
CA TYR A 252 -5.97 -21.23 -13.39
C TYR A 252 -6.43 -22.22 -12.29
N ASP A 253 -6.20 -23.53 -12.45
CA ASP A 253 -6.76 -24.60 -11.58
C ASP A 253 -5.68 -25.43 -10.87
N GLU A 254 -4.56 -24.78 -10.55
CA GLU A 254 -3.40 -25.35 -9.88
C GLU A 254 -3.07 -24.56 -8.62
N VAL A 255 -2.39 -25.24 -7.68
CA VAL A 255 -1.85 -24.60 -6.47
C VAL A 255 -0.55 -23.90 -6.85
N SER A 256 -0.39 -22.65 -6.42
CA SER A 256 0.92 -22.01 -6.30
C SER A 256 1.09 -21.51 -4.87
N GLN A 257 2.29 -21.65 -4.30
CA GLN A 257 2.59 -21.15 -2.96
C GLN A 257 4.08 -21.06 -2.71
N PHE A 258 4.45 -20.16 -1.82
CA PHE A 258 5.79 -20.04 -1.31
C PHE A 258 5.72 -19.52 0.12
N TRP A 259 6.54 -20.07 1.02
CA TRP A 259 6.53 -19.75 2.45
C TRP A 259 7.88 -19.16 2.86
N THR A 260 7.87 -18.13 3.69
CA THR A 260 9.11 -17.47 4.14
C THR A 260 8.93 -16.67 5.43
N VAL A 261 10.07 -16.31 6.05
CA VAL A 261 10.19 -15.30 7.12
C VAL A 261 11.09 -14.13 6.68
N GLN A 262 11.35 -14.03 5.37
CA GLN A 262 12.22 -13.02 4.79
C GLN A 262 11.61 -12.42 3.53
N THR A 263 11.98 -11.18 3.24
CA THR A 263 11.65 -10.53 1.98
C THR A 263 12.86 -9.79 1.43
N VAL A 264 12.93 -9.66 0.11
CA VAL A 264 14.07 -9.12 -0.62
C VAL A 264 13.60 -7.96 -1.48
N ILE A 265 14.29 -6.82 -1.38
CA ILE A 265 13.97 -5.65 -2.20
C ILE A 265 14.31 -5.93 -3.67
N LYS A 266 13.32 -5.77 -4.56
CA LYS A 266 13.45 -5.97 -6.02
C LYS A 266 13.31 -4.71 -6.84
N LYS A 267 12.73 -3.66 -6.27
CA LYS A 267 12.52 -2.37 -6.94
C LYS A 267 12.88 -1.22 -6.00
N GLU A 268 13.43 -0.16 -6.57
CA GLU A 268 13.69 1.10 -5.86
C GLU A 268 12.65 2.16 -6.19
N GLY A 269 12.34 2.99 -5.21
CA GLY A 269 11.43 4.13 -5.34
C GLY A 269 10.91 4.56 -3.98
N LEU A 270 9.88 5.41 -3.97
CA LEU A 270 9.30 5.97 -2.75
C LEU A 270 9.00 4.88 -1.70
N LEU A 271 8.44 3.75 -2.14
CA LEU A 271 8.06 2.64 -1.25
C LEU A 271 9.24 1.99 -0.52
N THR A 272 10.47 2.06 -1.05
CA THR A 272 11.66 1.49 -0.39
C THR A 272 12.57 2.56 0.22
N LYS A 273 12.21 3.83 0.07
CA LYS A 273 13.05 4.97 0.45
C LYS A 273 12.41 5.92 1.43
N TYR A 274 11.08 5.88 1.56
CA TYR A 274 10.37 6.87 2.33
C TYR A 274 9.17 6.28 3.07
N PRO A 275 8.98 6.63 4.36
CA PRO A 275 9.84 7.50 5.17
C PRO A 275 11.14 6.82 5.62
N TRP A 276 11.22 5.50 5.50
CA TRP A 276 12.39 4.73 5.86
C TRP A 276 13.15 4.29 4.62
N ASP A 277 14.44 4.62 4.53
CA ASP A 277 15.33 3.89 3.63
C ASP A 277 15.55 2.49 4.19
N ILE A 278 14.85 1.52 3.61
CA ILE A 278 14.90 0.11 4.01
C ILE A 278 16.00 -0.67 3.28
N GLY A 279 16.81 0.02 2.46
CA GLY A 279 17.98 -0.55 1.79
C GLY A 279 17.91 -0.52 0.25
N PRO A 280 19.03 -0.82 -0.42
CA PRO A 280 19.07 -0.99 -1.88
C PRO A 280 18.43 -2.31 -2.35
N ILE A 281 18.25 -2.47 -3.67
CA ILE A 281 17.90 -3.77 -4.28
C ILE A 281 18.82 -4.88 -3.77
N GLY A 282 18.23 -6.02 -3.42
CA GLY A 282 18.91 -7.18 -2.84
C GLY A 282 19.01 -7.18 -1.32
N THR A 283 18.59 -6.11 -0.63
CA THR A 283 18.49 -6.10 0.83
C THR A 283 17.48 -7.13 1.30
N VAL A 284 17.88 -7.97 2.25
CA VAL A 284 17.03 -8.95 2.92
C VAL A 284 16.50 -8.35 4.22
N LEU A 285 15.19 -8.39 4.40
CA LEU A 285 14.48 -7.87 5.57
C LEU A 285 13.77 -9.01 6.29
N ASN A 286 13.72 -8.93 7.62
CA ASN A 286 13.05 -9.95 8.42
C ASN A 286 11.56 -9.62 8.52
N ILE A 287 10.72 -10.58 8.19
CA ILE A 287 9.27 -10.48 8.31
C ILE A 287 8.77 -11.65 9.14
N SER A 288 7.51 -11.61 9.52
CA SER A 288 6.90 -12.75 10.17
C SER A 288 6.52 -13.81 9.14
N LEU A 289 6.35 -15.05 9.61
CA LEU A 289 5.98 -16.16 8.74
C LEU A 289 4.77 -15.78 7.90
N THR A 290 4.88 -15.98 6.59
CA THR A 290 3.81 -15.73 5.63
C THR A 290 3.98 -16.62 4.41
N HIS A 291 2.98 -16.59 3.54
CA HIS A 291 2.99 -17.28 2.27
C HIS A 291 2.16 -16.57 1.19
N THR A 292 2.33 -17.01 -0.06
CA THR A 292 1.36 -16.76 -1.13
C THR A 292 0.37 -17.93 -1.23
N CYS A 293 -0.89 -17.63 -1.56
CA CYS A 293 -1.97 -18.61 -1.67
C CYS A 293 -2.61 -18.61 -3.06
N ALA A 294 -2.06 -19.41 -3.96
CA ALA A 294 -2.53 -19.53 -5.34
C ALA A 294 -2.69 -18.17 -6.03
N GLN A 295 -1.73 -17.28 -5.84
CA GLN A 295 -1.72 -15.93 -6.42
C GLN A 295 -0.46 -15.76 -7.27
N THR A 296 -0.62 -15.07 -8.40
CA THR A 296 0.52 -14.58 -9.21
C THR A 296 0.33 -13.11 -9.49
N ALA A 297 1.39 -12.33 -9.27
CA ALA A 297 1.39 -10.88 -9.46
C ALA A 297 2.05 -10.45 -10.78
N PHE A 298 1.41 -9.49 -11.45
CA PHE A 298 1.87 -8.83 -12.67
C PHE A 298 2.03 -7.31 -12.48
N GLY A 299 1.84 -6.83 -11.24
CA GLY A 299 2.14 -5.46 -10.86
C GLY A 299 3.63 -5.20 -10.67
N ASP A 300 3.94 -4.07 -10.07
CA ASP A 300 5.27 -3.73 -9.60
C ASP A 300 5.63 -4.58 -8.39
N ILE A 301 6.56 -5.51 -8.57
CA ILE A 301 7.09 -6.31 -7.46
C ILE A 301 8.14 -5.48 -6.73
N TRP A 302 7.75 -4.93 -5.59
CA TRP A 302 8.64 -4.13 -4.75
C TRP A 302 9.52 -5.00 -3.88
N LEU A 303 8.90 -6.00 -3.25
CA LEU A 303 9.59 -6.99 -2.46
C LEU A 303 9.10 -8.40 -2.82
N GLU A 304 10.05 -9.30 -2.95
CA GLU A 304 9.84 -10.72 -3.25
C GLU A 304 10.25 -11.54 -2.02
N MET A 305 9.51 -12.59 -1.72
CA MET A 305 9.80 -13.53 -0.66
C MET A 305 11.21 -14.11 -0.80
N GLY A 306 11.92 -14.18 0.33
CA GLY A 306 13.32 -14.57 0.40
C GLY A 306 13.53 -16.09 0.40
N GLU A 307 14.37 -16.56 1.32
CA GLU A 307 14.63 -18.00 1.45
C GLU A 307 13.37 -18.77 1.88
N LEU A 308 13.22 -19.98 1.35
CA LEU A 308 12.11 -20.88 1.69
C LEU A 308 12.15 -21.17 3.20
N TYR A 309 10.99 -21.04 3.86
CA TYR A 309 10.91 -21.35 5.29
C TYR A 309 11.10 -22.85 5.55
N HIS A 310 11.94 -23.16 6.53
CA HIS A 310 12.20 -24.50 7.01
C HIS A 310 11.65 -24.64 8.42
N ASP A 311 10.60 -25.46 8.59
CA ASP A 311 10.14 -25.82 9.91
C ASP A 311 11.14 -26.74 10.60
N PRO A 312 11.52 -26.49 11.86
CA PRO A 312 12.42 -27.36 12.61
C PRO A 312 11.89 -28.78 12.83
N ILE A 313 10.57 -28.99 12.78
CA ILE A 313 9.89 -30.26 13.05
C ILE A 313 9.46 -30.91 11.73
N ASP A 314 8.77 -30.16 10.88
CA ASP A 314 8.09 -30.70 9.68
C ASP A 314 8.92 -30.58 8.38
N GLY A 315 10.07 -29.88 8.42
CA GLY A 315 10.96 -29.69 7.27
C GLY A 315 10.57 -28.48 6.40
N PRO A 316 11.11 -28.37 5.16
CA PRO A 316 10.79 -27.25 4.29
C PRO A 316 9.30 -27.21 3.97
N TYR A 317 8.70 -26.03 4.11
CA TYR A 317 7.40 -25.75 3.52
C TYR A 317 7.48 -25.78 2.00
N SER A 318 6.33 -25.68 1.34
CA SER A 318 6.24 -25.92 -0.09
C SER A 318 6.59 -24.69 -0.93
N ASP A 319 7.43 -24.91 -1.95
CA ASP A 319 7.67 -24.01 -3.08
C ASP A 319 6.97 -24.64 -4.30
N ILE A 320 5.76 -24.17 -4.60
CA ILE A 320 4.96 -24.63 -5.72
C ILE A 320 4.77 -23.45 -6.67
N ALA A 321 5.45 -23.50 -7.81
CA ALA A 321 5.27 -22.51 -8.85
C ALA A 321 3.87 -22.59 -9.47
N ALA A 322 3.36 -21.43 -9.90
CA ALA A 322 2.21 -21.40 -10.79
C ALA A 322 2.58 -22.03 -12.16
N PRO A 323 1.60 -22.52 -12.94
CA PRO A 323 1.86 -23.03 -14.29
C PRO A 323 2.58 -21.99 -15.15
N GLU A 324 3.53 -22.44 -15.97
CA GLU A 324 4.40 -21.57 -16.77
C GLU A 324 3.58 -20.65 -17.70
N GLU A 325 2.48 -21.16 -18.24
CA GLU A 325 1.53 -20.45 -19.09
C GLU A 325 0.76 -19.33 -18.39
N VAL A 326 0.63 -19.39 -17.06
CA VAL A 326 0.00 -18.33 -16.27
C VAL A 326 0.94 -17.14 -16.21
N GLY A 327 2.23 -17.41 -15.94
CA GLY A 327 3.29 -16.44 -15.72
C GLY A 327 3.14 -15.66 -14.41
N GLY A 328 3.84 -14.54 -14.32
CA GLY A 328 3.79 -13.65 -13.15
C GLY A 328 4.62 -14.14 -11.96
N ASN A 329 4.67 -13.32 -10.92
CA ASN A 329 5.44 -13.61 -9.72
C ASN A 329 4.54 -14.29 -8.68
N TYR A 330 4.80 -15.56 -8.34
CA TYR A 330 4.08 -16.28 -7.27
C TYR A 330 4.76 -16.18 -5.89
N LYS A 331 5.91 -15.50 -5.81
CA LYS A 331 6.71 -15.28 -4.61
C LYS A 331 6.68 -13.81 -4.16
N PHE A 332 5.68 -13.03 -4.58
CA PHE A 332 5.62 -11.62 -4.19
C PHE A 332 5.31 -11.51 -2.69
N TYR A 333 6.03 -10.63 -2.00
CA TYR A 333 5.65 -10.20 -0.65
C TYR A 333 4.83 -8.91 -0.72
N LEU A 334 5.23 -7.98 -1.59
CA LEU A 334 4.54 -6.70 -1.82
C LEU A 334 4.51 -6.38 -3.32
N THR A 335 3.30 -6.30 -3.86
CA THR A 335 3.03 -5.87 -5.23
C THR A 335 2.15 -4.64 -5.23
N SER A 336 2.35 -3.73 -6.19
CA SER A 336 1.41 -2.62 -6.41
C SER A 336 1.03 -2.47 -7.89
N HIS A 337 -0.12 -1.86 -8.12
CA HIS A 337 -0.47 -1.28 -9.41
C HIS A 337 -1.24 0.00 -9.16
N LYS A 338 -0.73 1.11 -9.68
CA LYS A 338 -1.29 2.44 -9.48
C LYS A 338 -1.47 2.77 -7.98
N ASN A 339 -2.71 3.02 -7.56
CA ASN A 339 -3.12 3.40 -6.22
C ASN A 339 -3.61 2.21 -5.37
N ALA A 340 -3.31 0.98 -5.76
CA ALA A 340 -3.58 -0.21 -4.96
C ALA A 340 -2.31 -1.04 -4.76
N ALA A 341 -2.19 -1.65 -3.60
CA ALA A 341 -1.13 -2.61 -3.29
C ALA A 341 -1.70 -3.82 -2.55
N MET A 342 -1.02 -4.96 -2.70
CA MET A 342 -1.24 -6.13 -1.86
C MET A 342 0.06 -6.52 -1.19
N MET A 343 -0.02 -6.79 0.12
CA MET A 343 1.10 -7.28 0.91
C MET A 343 0.75 -8.56 1.67
N GLN A 344 1.74 -9.40 1.90
CA GLN A 344 1.57 -10.68 2.59
C GLN A 344 1.71 -10.57 4.12
N THR A 345 1.55 -9.38 4.68
CA THR A 345 1.42 -9.21 6.14
C THR A 345 0.04 -9.64 6.60
N GLY A 346 -0.03 -10.46 7.67
CA GLY A 346 -1.28 -10.82 8.33
C GLY A 346 -1.30 -12.26 8.85
N HIS A 347 -0.60 -13.18 8.18
CA HIS A 347 -0.54 -14.60 8.54
C HIS A 347 -0.09 -14.86 9.98
N SER A 348 0.78 -14.00 10.52
CA SER A 348 1.42 -14.19 11.81
C SER A 348 0.61 -13.73 13.02
N ASN A 349 -0.72 -13.61 12.94
CA ASN A 349 -1.57 -13.16 14.07
C ASN A 349 -1.16 -11.78 14.63
N CYS A 350 -0.84 -10.83 13.74
CA CYS A 350 -0.32 -9.51 14.09
C CYS A 350 0.98 -9.52 14.91
N GLU A 351 1.85 -10.51 14.73
CA GLU A 351 3.22 -10.47 15.27
C GLU A 351 4.15 -9.72 14.30
N SER A 352 3.86 -8.48 13.94
CA SER A 352 4.63 -7.76 12.91
C SER A 352 6.03 -7.36 13.37
N THR A 353 7.06 -7.70 12.58
CA THR A 353 8.45 -7.32 12.85
C THR A 353 8.66 -5.82 12.67
N HIS A 354 9.78 -5.28 13.16
CA HIS A 354 10.12 -3.88 12.96
C HIS A 354 10.34 -3.52 11.47
N ASP A 355 10.98 -4.39 10.69
CA ASP A 355 11.17 -4.15 9.25
C ASP A 355 9.83 -4.18 8.51
N GLU A 356 8.94 -5.12 8.86
CA GLU A 356 7.59 -5.19 8.30
C GLU A 356 6.79 -3.92 8.59
N ARG A 357 6.84 -3.39 9.82
CA ARG A 357 6.19 -2.10 10.15
C ARG A 357 6.71 -0.95 9.29
N LYS A 358 8.02 -0.90 9.00
CA LYS A 358 8.59 0.11 8.08
C LYS A 358 8.10 -0.08 6.65
N ILE A 359 8.01 -1.32 6.16
CA ILE A 359 7.47 -1.62 4.84
C ILE A 359 6.00 -1.18 4.75
N ILE A 360 5.18 -1.47 5.76
CA ILE A 360 3.79 -1.00 5.85
C ILE A 360 3.75 0.53 5.81
N ALA A 361 4.53 1.21 6.65
CA ALA A 361 4.56 2.68 6.69
C ALA A 361 4.90 3.25 5.32
N ASN A 362 6.00 2.82 4.71
CA ASN A 362 6.39 3.28 3.38
C ASN A 362 5.30 3.02 2.33
N THR A 363 4.63 1.89 2.40
CA THR A 363 3.51 1.56 1.49
C THR A 363 2.34 2.51 1.68
N LEU A 364 1.99 2.88 2.92
CA LEU A 364 0.91 3.83 3.20
C LEU A 364 1.24 5.24 2.70
N PHE A 365 2.50 5.68 2.85
CA PHE A 365 2.96 6.94 2.23
C PHE A 365 2.93 6.87 0.71
N TYR A 366 3.37 5.75 0.13
CA TYR A 366 3.29 5.53 -1.31
C TYR A 366 1.84 5.56 -1.82
N LEU A 367 0.89 4.94 -1.12
CA LEU A 367 -0.51 4.87 -1.54
C LEU A 367 -1.26 6.20 -1.42
N LYS A 368 -0.71 7.18 -0.70
CA LYS A 368 -1.24 8.55 -0.75
C LYS A 368 -0.84 9.21 -2.07
N GLN A 369 -1.73 9.14 -3.05
CA GLN A 369 -1.50 9.57 -4.44
C GLN A 369 -2.14 10.91 -4.78
N ARG A 370 -3.16 11.35 -4.03
CA ARG A 370 -3.92 12.58 -4.29
C ARG A 370 -3.36 13.77 -3.54
N SER A 371 -3.23 14.89 -4.24
CA SER A 371 -2.87 16.18 -3.66
C SER A 371 -3.82 17.27 -4.15
N SER A 372 -3.90 18.35 -3.37
CA SER A 372 -4.49 19.63 -3.79
C SER A 372 -3.43 20.74 -3.88
N ALA A 373 -2.17 20.41 -3.60
CA ALA A 373 -1.05 21.34 -3.73
C ALA A 373 -0.84 21.70 -5.20
N THR A 374 -0.34 22.89 -5.48
CA THR A 374 0.00 23.33 -6.85
C THR A 374 1.51 23.29 -7.13
N SER A 375 2.25 22.63 -6.25
CA SER A 375 3.68 22.33 -6.40
C SER A 375 4.04 21.08 -5.61
N LEU A 376 5.01 20.30 -6.07
CA LEU A 376 5.55 19.15 -5.35
C LEU A 376 7.04 18.96 -5.64
N ILE A 377 7.66 18.13 -4.80
CA ILE A 377 8.99 17.58 -5.01
C ILE A 377 8.78 16.16 -5.52
N ASP A 378 9.33 15.84 -6.69
CA ASP A 378 9.34 14.48 -7.21
C ASP A 378 10.35 13.64 -6.42
N ASN A 379 9.82 12.84 -5.49
CA ASN A 379 10.62 11.98 -4.62
C ASN A 379 11.08 10.68 -5.31
N GLU A 380 10.72 10.44 -6.58
CA GLU A 380 11.29 9.30 -7.34
C GLU A 380 12.76 9.53 -7.72
N ALA A 381 13.19 10.80 -7.82
CA ALA A 381 14.55 11.20 -8.14
C ALA A 381 15.33 11.50 -6.84
N TYR A 382 15.67 10.47 -6.09
CA TYR A 382 16.62 10.57 -4.97
C TYR A 382 18.00 10.15 -5.51
N ASP A 383 18.88 11.13 -5.74
CA ASP A 383 20.28 10.79 -6.07
C ASP A 383 20.94 10.14 -4.84
N ARG A 384 21.89 9.23 -5.06
CA ARG A 384 22.62 8.59 -3.95
C ARG A 384 23.93 9.28 -3.63
N GLU A 385 24.42 10.06 -4.59
CA GLU A 385 25.64 10.83 -4.46
C GLU A 385 25.37 12.26 -4.92
N PRO A 386 25.91 13.28 -4.23
CA PRO A 386 25.88 14.64 -4.72
C PRO A 386 26.47 14.71 -6.14
N PRO A 387 26.01 15.63 -7.01
CA PRO A 387 26.61 15.80 -8.32
C PRO A 387 28.13 16.00 -8.19
N GLY A 388 28.88 15.25 -8.99
CA GLY A 388 30.34 15.36 -9.03
C GLY A 388 30.77 16.82 -9.27
N LYS A 389 31.90 17.23 -8.68
CA LYS A 389 32.44 18.59 -8.87
C LYS A 389 32.57 18.88 -10.37
N PRO A 390 32.03 20.01 -10.87
CA PRO A 390 32.12 20.33 -12.29
C PRO A 390 33.59 20.49 -12.71
N GLU A 391 34.00 19.76 -13.74
CA GLU A 391 35.31 19.91 -14.37
C GLU A 391 35.22 20.88 -15.56
N LEU A 392 35.99 21.96 -15.51
CA LEU A 392 36.11 22.91 -16.60
C LEU A 392 36.95 22.31 -17.74
N LYS A 393 36.29 21.74 -18.76
CA LYS A 393 37.00 21.08 -19.88
C LYS A 393 37.75 22.04 -20.81
N SER A 394 37.24 23.25 -21.00
CA SER A 394 37.93 24.29 -21.77
C SER A 394 37.28 25.66 -21.58
N LEU A 395 38.08 26.72 -21.63
CA LEU A 395 37.64 28.11 -21.68
C LEU A 395 38.12 28.71 -23.00
N THR A 396 37.23 29.34 -23.78
CA THR A 396 37.60 30.04 -25.02
C THR A 396 37.15 31.48 -24.91
N PHE A 397 38.07 32.42 -25.09
CA PHE A 397 37.77 33.85 -25.14
C PHE A 397 37.56 34.25 -26.59
N SER A 398 36.42 34.87 -26.91
CA SER A 398 36.28 35.65 -28.13
C SER A 398 36.80 37.06 -27.84
N ASN A 399 37.76 37.50 -28.64
CA ASN A 399 38.11 38.91 -28.69
C ASN A 399 37.04 39.59 -29.55
N ASP A 400 36.27 40.49 -28.97
CA ASP A 400 35.52 41.50 -29.74
C ASP A 400 36.47 42.59 -30.26
#